data_AF-A0A2M8E2Q3-F1
#
_entry.id   AF-A0A2M8E2Q3-F1
#
_cell.length_a   1.000
_cell.length_b   1.000
_cell.length_c   1.000
_cell.angle_alpha   90.00
_cell.angle_beta   90.00
_cell.angle_gamma   90.00
#
_symmetry.space_group_name_H-M   'P 1'
#
loop_
_entity.id
_entity.type
_entity.pdbx_description
1 polymer ?
#
loop_
_entity_poly.entity_id
_entity_poly.type
_entity_poly.pdbx_seq_one_letter_code
_entity_poly.pdbx_strand_id
1 'polypeptide(L)'
;MKTVTRLALVGAVILAGAGGYFFGSGGLHVPGGNGVVASAGSAGADTAKPAKKLLYYRNPMGLPDTSPTPKKDPMGMDYIAVYEGGADEEAAAPGQVRISTQKIQKMGVRTEAAQLRMLDKTVRAVGRIEPDERRLYTIAPKFDGYVERLFVNVTGQAVTRGQPMFEVYSAELVSAQREYAIAAQGVAALKDAGSQAQTGMQQLAQSSLLRLKNWDIS
;
A
#
# COMPACT_ATOMS: atom_id res chain seq x y z
N MET A 1 47.64 19.14 0.41
CA MET A 1 47.31 20.12 1.47
C MET A 1 45.80 20.33 1.39
N LYS A 2 45.02 19.84 2.37
CA LYS A 2 44.38 20.62 3.47
C LYS A 2 43.51 21.78 2.91
N THR A 3 42.24 22.03 3.22
CA THR A 3 41.19 21.54 4.14
C THR A 3 39.99 22.51 3.89
N VAL A 4 38.75 22.04 4.03
CA VAL A 4 37.57 22.70 4.67
C VAL A 4 37.23 24.15 4.22
N THR A 5 36.03 24.47 3.71
CA THR A 5 34.88 24.91 4.55
C THR A 5 33.63 25.11 3.67
N ARG A 6 32.53 24.42 3.98
CA ARG A 6 31.16 24.80 3.62
C ARG A 6 30.45 25.16 4.91
N LEU A 7 29.97 26.39 5.05
CA LEU A 7 29.05 26.78 6.12
C LEU A 7 28.18 27.93 5.64
N ALA A 8 26.90 27.65 5.38
CA ALA A 8 25.74 28.49 5.68
C ALA A 8 24.50 27.93 4.98
N LEU A 9 23.37 28.03 5.68
CA LEU A 9 21.99 27.86 5.19
C LEU A 9 21.51 26.43 4.90
N VAL A 10 21.10 25.71 5.96
CA VAL A 10 19.71 25.21 6.10
C VAL A 10 19.39 25.14 7.60
N GLY A 11 19.06 26.29 8.18
CA GLY A 11 18.27 26.34 9.41
C GLY A 11 16.81 26.56 9.02
N ALA A 12 15.91 25.80 9.66
CA ALA A 12 14.45 25.92 9.60
C ALA A 12 13.70 25.24 8.44
N VAL A 13 13.65 23.89 8.43
CA VAL A 13 12.38 23.11 8.22
C VAL A 13 12.54 21.70 8.84
N ILE A 14 12.79 21.59 10.15
CA ILE A 14 12.56 20.34 10.91
C ILE A 14 11.88 20.74 12.22
N LEU A 15 10.59 21.05 12.15
CA LEU A 15 9.75 21.34 13.32
C LEU A 15 8.29 20.94 13.08
N ALA A 16 8.08 19.79 12.45
CA ALA A 16 6.79 19.10 12.39
C ALA A 16 7.03 17.59 12.24
N GLY A 17 7.05 16.85 13.36
CA GLY A 17 7.17 15.40 13.30
C GLY A 17 7.71 14.66 14.53
N ALA A 18 7.85 15.31 15.69
CA ALA A 18 8.39 14.66 16.90
C ALA A 18 7.56 14.89 18.18
N GLY A 19 6.24 15.09 18.04
CA GLY A 19 5.34 15.39 19.18
C GLY A 19 4.39 14.26 19.59
N GLY A 20 4.55 13.03 19.08
CA GLY A 20 3.50 12.00 19.19
C GLY A 20 3.78 10.77 20.06
N TYR A 21 4.98 10.61 20.64
CA TYR A 21 5.40 9.29 21.17
C TYR A 21 5.50 9.18 22.70
N PHE A 22 4.98 10.12 23.50
CA PHE A 22 5.15 10.08 24.97
C PHE A 22 3.89 10.26 25.82
N PHE A 23 2.70 10.19 25.23
CA PHE A 23 1.43 10.15 25.98
C PHE A 23 0.65 8.89 25.64
N GLY A 24 0.94 7.78 26.32
CA GLY A 24 0.22 6.52 26.09
C GLY A 24 0.44 5.38 27.07
N SER A 25 1.20 5.57 28.15
CA SER A 25 1.38 4.52 29.16
C SER A 25 1.58 5.11 30.56
N GLY A 26 0.48 5.61 31.14
CA GLY A 26 0.39 5.98 32.55
C GLY A 26 -0.89 5.39 33.13
N GLY A 27 -0.74 4.32 33.90
CA GLY A 27 -1.86 3.57 34.48
C GLY A 27 -2.71 4.43 35.42
N LEU A 28 -4.03 4.31 35.29
CA LEU A 28 -4.96 4.87 36.24
C LEU A 28 -5.37 3.83 37.27
N HIS A 29 -4.85 4.06 38.47
CA HIS A 29 -5.32 3.56 39.75
C HIS A 29 -6.77 4.00 39.99
N VAL A 30 -7.67 3.06 40.30
CA VAL A 30 -9.05 3.32 40.74
C VAL A 30 -9.20 2.84 42.19
N PRO A 31 -9.63 3.69 43.13
CA PRO A 31 -9.76 3.35 44.54
C PRO A 31 -11.10 2.66 44.85
N GLY A 32 -11.11 1.88 45.92
CA GLY A 32 -12.27 1.11 46.40
C GLY A 32 -13.36 1.93 47.10
N GLY A 33 -14.50 1.27 47.32
CA GLY A 33 -15.62 1.80 48.10
C GLY A 33 -16.84 0.87 48.14
N ASN A 34 -16.88 0.02 49.18
CA ASN A 34 -18.00 -0.62 49.88
C ASN A 34 -19.37 -0.88 49.22
N GLY A 35 -19.78 -2.16 49.35
CA GLY A 35 -20.98 -2.53 50.10
C GLY A 35 -22.18 -2.96 49.27
N VAL A 36 -22.59 -4.23 49.36
CA VAL A 36 -23.83 -4.66 50.06
C VAL A 36 -23.99 -6.20 50.03
N VAL A 37 -24.29 -6.72 51.22
CA VAL A 37 -25.08 -7.89 51.61
C VAL A 37 -25.71 -8.79 50.53
N ALA A 38 -25.55 -10.11 50.67
CA ALA A 38 -26.65 -11.03 51.00
C ALA A 38 -26.17 -12.50 51.05
N SER A 39 -26.29 -13.06 52.25
CA SER A 39 -26.32 -14.49 52.54
C SER A 39 -27.71 -15.05 52.21
N ALA A 40 -27.75 -16.19 51.51
CA ALA A 40 -28.75 -17.27 51.54
C ALA A 40 -28.69 -17.96 50.16
N GLY A 41 -28.67 -19.28 50.02
CA GLY A 41 -28.94 -20.33 50.96
C GLY A 41 -28.48 -21.65 50.34
N SER A 42 -27.94 -22.50 51.20
CA SER A 42 -27.75 -23.92 50.94
C SER A 42 -29.11 -24.55 50.66
N ALA A 43 -29.42 -24.78 49.39
CA ALA A 43 -30.44 -25.73 48.97
C ALA A 43 -29.70 -27.00 48.51
N GLY A 44 -29.64 -27.97 49.41
CA GLY A 44 -29.38 -29.36 49.03
C GLY A 44 -30.44 -29.77 48.03
N ALA A 45 -30.01 -29.87 46.77
CA ALA A 45 -30.70 -30.65 45.77
C ALA A 45 -29.92 -31.95 45.66
N ASP A 46 -30.41 -32.98 46.35
CA ASP A 46 -30.21 -34.36 45.98
C ASP A 46 -30.59 -34.49 44.51
N THR A 47 -29.60 -34.30 43.64
CA THR A 47 -29.69 -34.69 42.25
C THR A 47 -29.56 -36.20 42.26
N ALA A 48 -30.72 -36.84 42.43
CA ALA A 48 -30.93 -38.23 42.08
C ALA A 48 -30.25 -38.45 40.73
N LYS A 49 -29.11 -39.16 40.76
CA LYS A 49 -28.42 -39.63 39.57
C LYS A 49 -29.49 -40.22 38.65
N PRO A 50 -29.60 -39.80 37.38
CA PRO A 50 -30.52 -40.45 36.46
C PRO A 50 -30.21 -41.94 36.53
N ALA A 51 -31.23 -42.73 36.88
CA ALA A 51 -31.09 -44.15 37.14
C ALA A 51 -30.51 -44.80 35.88
N LYS A 52 -29.21 -45.04 35.90
CA LYS A 52 -28.51 -45.76 34.84
C LYS A 52 -29.26 -47.07 34.63
N LYS A 53 -29.74 -47.31 33.42
CA LYS A 53 -30.50 -48.52 33.11
C LYS A 53 -29.56 -49.70 33.29
N LEU A 54 -29.83 -50.49 34.32
CA LEU A 54 -29.06 -51.69 34.62
C LEU A 54 -29.36 -52.73 33.53
N LEU A 55 -28.32 -53.19 32.83
CA LEU A 55 -28.46 -54.22 31.79
C LEU A 55 -28.46 -55.62 32.42
N TYR A 56 -27.42 -55.98 33.17
CA TYR A 56 -27.30 -57.24 33.88
C TYR A 56 -26.20 -57.18 34.95
N TYR A 57 -26.25 -58.09 35.91
CA TYR A 57 -25.19 -58.34 36.87
C TYR A 57 -24.27 -59.47 36.35
N ARG A 58 -22.95 -59.30 36.43
CA ARG A 58 -21.97 -60.30 36.00
C ARG A 58 -21.19 -60.89 37.17
N ASN A 59 -20.80 -62.15 37.08
CA ASN A 59 -19.98 -62.79 38.11
C ASN A 59 -18.60 -62.08 38.22
N PRO A 60 -18.16 -61.68 39.43
CA PRO A 60 -16.87 -61.03 39.64
C PRO A 60 -15.66 -61.89 39.22
N MET A 61 -15.80 -63.22 39.17
CA MET A 61 -14.74 -64.16 38.76
C MET A 61 -14.57 -64.30 37.24
N GLY A 62 -15.29 -63.50 36.44
CA GLY A 62 -15.15 -63.46 34.98
C GLY A 62 -15.74 -64.68 34.25
N LEU A 63 -16.47 -65.55 34.95
CA LEU A 63 -17.27 -66.61 34.31
C LEU A 63 -18.41 -65.97 33.49
N PRO A 64 -18.83 -66.58 32.37
CA PRO A 64 -19.92 -66.08 31.51
C PRO A 64 -21.33 -66.20 32.14
N ASP A 65 -21.43 -66.33 33.46
CA ASP A 65 -22.68 -66.38 34.20
C ASP A 65 -23.16 -64.94 34.48
N THR A 66 -24.30 -64.58 33.88
CA THR A 66 -24.94 -63.26 34.00
C THR A 66 -26.34 -63.42 34.57
N SER A 67 -26.70 -62.57 35.54
CA SER A 67 -28.02 -62.57 36.16
C SER A 67 -28.73 -61.22 36.02
N PRO A 68 -30.02 -61.17 35.65
CA PRO A 68 -30.78 -59.93 35.61
C PRO A 68 -31.11 -59.37 37.00
N THR A 69 -31.01 -60.19 38.05
CA THR A 69 -31.23 -59.80 39.44
C THR A 69 -29.93 -59.88 40.23
N PRO A 70 -29.77 -59.11 41.33
CA PRO A 70 -28.60 -59.23 42.20
C PRO A 70 -28.51 -60.64 42.76
N LYS A 71 -27.41 -61.33 42.48
CA LYS A 71 -27.12 -62.68 42.97
C LYS A 71 -25.71 -62.73 43.56
N LYS A 72 -25.51 -63.64 44.50
CA LYS A 72 -24.20 -64.00 45.04
C LYS A 72 -23.67 -65.26 44.38
N ASP A 73 -22.37 -65.27 44.11
CA ASP A 73 -21.68 -66.47 43.62
C ASP A 73 -21.57 -67.54 44.74
N PRO A 74 -21.18 -68.80 44.40
CA PRO A 74 -21.00 -69.86 45.40
C PRO A 74 -19.95 -69.55 46.49
N MET A 75 -19.15 -68.50 46.31
CA MET A 75 -18.17 -68.00 47.28
C MET A 75 -18.66 -66.77 48.07
N GLY A 76 -19.92 -66.34 47.89
CA GLY A 76 -20.56 -65.29 48.67
C GLY A 76 -20.34 -63.85 48.20
N MET A 77 -19.72 -63.64 47.04
CA MET A 77 -19.48 -62.33 46.44
C MET A 77 -20.66 -61.85 45.59
N ASP A 78 -21.01 -60.57 45.72
CA ASP A 78 -22.09 -59.94 44.95
C ASP A 78 -21.69 -59.77 43.48
N TYR A 79 -22.62 -60.07 42.57
CA TYR A 79 -22.40 -59.83 41.15
C TYR A 79 -22.33 -58.32 40.85
N ILE A 80 -21.50 -57.95 39.87
CA ILE A 80 -21.20 -56.56 39.53
C ILE A 80 -22.25 -56.03 38.55
N ALA A 81 -22.91 -54.93 38.90
CA ALA A 81 -23.87 -54.20 38.06
C ALA A 81 -23.21 -53.61 36.80
N VAL A 82 -23.68 -53.98 35.61
CA VAL A 82 -23.31 -53.37 34.33
C VAL A 82 -24.46 -52.51 33.83
N TYR A 83 -24.17 -51.24 33.55
CA TYR A 83 -25.15 -50.25 33.10
C TYR A 83 -25.01 -49.98 31.59
N GLU A 84 -26.12 -49.61 30.95
CA GLU A 84 -26.14 -49.14 29.54
C GLU A 84 -25.41 -47.79 29.43
N GLY A 85 -24.42 -47.69 28.52
CA GLY A 85 -23.52 -46.54 28.41
C GLY A 85 -22.31 -46.62 29.37
N GLY A 86 -21.39 -47.54 29.10
CA GLY A 86 -20.10 -47.62 29.79
C GLY A 86 -19.35 -46.28 29.73
N ALA A 87 -18.38 -46.08 30.63
CA ALA A 87 -17.70 -44.80 30.92
C ALA A 87 -17.08 -44.02 29.72
N ASP A 88 -17.14 -44.57 28.51
CA ASP A 88 -16.66 -43.97 27.27
C ASP A 88 -17.75 -43.32 26.39
N GLU A 89 -19.04 -43.49 26.73
CA GLU A 89 -20.19 -42.96 25.97
C GLU A 89 -21.02 -41.94 26.75
N GLU A 90 -20.38 -41.05 27.49
CA GLU A 90 -21.05 -39.85 27.97
C GLU A 90 -21.18 -38.86 26.80
N ALA A 91 -22.43 -38.59 26.40
CA ALA A 91 -22.75 -37.81 25.22
C ALA A 91 -22.07 -36.43 25.26
N ALA A 92 -21.35 -36.09 24.18
CA ALA A 92 -20.70 -34.80 24.07
C ALA A 92 -21.74 -33.66 24.10
N ALA A 93 -21.40 -32.55 24.76
CA ALA A 93 -22.24 -31.36 24.80
C ALA A 93 -22.53 -30.84 23.37
N PRO A 94 -23.67 -30.15 23.14
CA PRO A 94 -24.00 -29.62 21.82
C PRO A 94 -22.88 -28.71 21.30
N GLY A 95 -22.40 -28.98 20.09
CA GLY A 95 -21.26 -28.28 19.47
C GLY A 95 -19.89 -28.93 19.71
N GLN A 96 -19.80 -30.03 20.46
CA GLN A 96 -18.57 -30.80 20.62
C GLN A 96 -18.66 -32.16 19.92
N VAL A 97 -17.60 -32.52 19.17
CA VAL A 97 -17.44 -33.85 18.58
C VAL A 97 -16.34 -34.57 19.35
N ARG A 98 -16.70 -35.68 20.00
CA ARG A 98 -15.74 -36.52 20.72
C ARG A 98 -15.24 -37.63 19.81
N ILE A 99 -13.92 -37.77 19.69
CA ILE A 99 -13.26 -38.79 18.87
C ILE A 99 -12.32 -39.58 19.78
N SER A 100 -12.31 -40.91 19.66
CA SER A 100 -11.43 -41.76 20.46
C SER A 100 -9.96 -41.52 20.12
N THR A 101 -9.09 -41.62 21.14
CA THR A 101 -7.64 -41.43 21.00
C THR A 101 -7.01 -42.41 20.01
N GLN A 102 -7.47 -43.67 19.98
CA GLN A 102 -7.05 -44.66 18.99
C GLN A 102 -7.37 -44.24 17.56
N LYS A 103 -8.53 -43.60 17.34
CA LYS A 103 -8.94 -43.10 16.02
C LYS A 103 -8.09 -41.88 15.61
N ILE A 104 -7.82 -40.96 16.54
CA ILE A 104 -6.93 -39.81 16.32
C ILE A 104 -5.51 -40.28 15.94
N GLN A 105 -4.98 -41.28 16.64
CA GLN A 105 -3.64 -41.84 16.40
C GLN A 105 -3.56 -42.57 15.05
N LYS A 106 -4.57 -43.40 14.71
CA LYS A 106 -4.62 -44.09 13.41
C LYS A 106 -4.72 -43.12 12.23
N MET A 107 -5.36 -41.96 12.40
CA MET A 107 -5.48 -40.93 11.36
C MET A 107 -4.30 -39.96 11.30
N GLY A 108 -3.36 -40.01 12.24
CA GLY A 108 -2.15 -39.17 12.23
C GLY A 108 -2.44 -37.67 12.34
N VAL A 109 -3.42 -37.29 13.16
CA VAL A 109 -3.84 -35.88 13.33
C VAL A 109 -2.68 -35.04 13.87
N ARG A 110 -2.41 -33.90 13.21
CA ARG A 110 -1.45 -32.89 13.64
C ARG A 110 -2.17 -31.58 13.96
N THR A 111 -1.78 -30.94 15.05
CA THR A 111 -2.35 -29.67 15.50
C THR A 111 -1.24 -28.67 15.75
N GLU A 112 -1.49 -27.41 15.44
CA GLU A 112 -0.63 -26.28 15.78
C GLU A 112 -1.48 -25.21 16.46
N ALA A 113 -0.94 -24.51 17.45
CA ALA A 113 -1.66 -23.45 18.15
C ALA A 113 -1.86 -22.25 17.21
N ALA A 114 -3.05 -21.68 17.19
CA ALA A 114 -3.32 -20.46 16.44
C ALA A 114 -2.47 -19.31 16.99
N GLN A 115 -1.72 -18.65 16.11
CA GLN A 115 -0.84 -17.53 16.45
C GLN A 115 -1.04 -16.39 15.43
N LEU A 116 -0.96 -15.15 15.92
CA LEU A 116 -0.90 -13.98 15.05
C LEU A 116 0.52 -13.83 14.49
N ARG A 117 0.65 -13.77 13.17
CA ARG A 117 1.93 -13.66 12.46
C ARG A 117 1.80 -12.61 11.35
N MET A 118 2.87 -11.89 11.05
CA MET A 118 2.92 -11.09 9.83
C MET A 118 3.02 -12.04 8.64
N LEU A 119 2.11 -11.89 7.68
CA LEU A 119 2.09 -12.68 6.46
C LEU A 119 2.46 -11.77 5.29
N ASP A 120 3.66 -11.95 4.75
CA ASP A 120 4.05 -11.33 3.49
C ASP A 120 3.63 -12.22 2.31
N LYS A 121 3.18 -11.56 1.23
CA LYS A 121 2.88 -12.21 -0.04
C LYS A 121 3.77 -11.60 -1.11
N THR A 122 4.64 -12.41 -1.69
CA THR A 122 5.45 -11.95 -2.82
C THR A 122 4.57 -11.83 -4.07
N VAL A 123 4.42 -10.61 -4.58
CA VAL A 123 3.75 -10.35 -5.86
C VAL A 123 4.82 -10.12 -6.92
N ARG A 124 4.75 -10.86 -8.03
CA ARG A 124 5.60 -10.65 -9.19
C ARG A 124 4.80 -9.89 -10.25
N ALA A 125 5.26 -8.71 -10.62
CA ALA A 125 4.67 -7.88 -11.66
C ALA A 125 5.71 -7.57 -12.73
N VAL A 126 5.24 -7.34 -13.95
CA VAL A 126 6.05 -6.82 -15.06
C VAL A 126 5.85 -5.32 -15.16
N GLY A 127 6.86 -4.59 -15.62
CA GLY A 127 6.81 -3.15 -15.84
C GLY A 127 7.35 -2.81 -17.23
N ARG A 128 6.99 -1.62 -17.72
CA ARG A 128 7.52 -1.05 -18.96
C ARG A 128 8.40 0.16 -18.63
N ILE A 129 9.48 0.31 -19.38
CA ILE A 129 10.29 1.53 -19.38
C ILE A 129 9.67 2.48 -20.38
N GLU A 130 9.21 3.63 -19.91
CA GLU A 130 8.64 4.69 -20.75
C GLU A 130 9.50 5.94 -20.67
N PRO A 131 9.59 6.71 -21.77
CA PRO A 131 10.22 8.03 -21.72
C PRO A 131 9.52 8.92 -20.70
N ASP A 132 10.30 9.69 -19.95
CA ASP A 132 9.76 10.74 -19.09
C ASP A 132 9.17 11.84 -19.97
N GLU A 133 7.83 11.91 -20.04
CA GLU A 133 7.10 12.89 -20.86
C GLU A 133 7.48 14.34 -20.51
N ARG A 134 7.92 14.60 -19.27
CA ARG A 134 8.38 15.93 -18.83
C ARG A 134 9.69 16.36 -19.49
N ARG A 135 10.40 15.42 -20.10
CA ARG A 135 11.69 15.60 -20.78
C ARG A 135 11.56 15.41 -22.29
N LEU A 136 10.33 15.30 -22.80
CA LEU A 136 10.05 15.23 -24.23
C LEU A 136 9.87 16.65 -24.76
N TYR A 137 10.66 17.00 -25.76
CA TYR A 137 10.64 18.33 -26.38
C TYR A 137 10.34 18.19 -27.87
N THR A 138 9.36 18.96 -28.35
CA THR A 138 9.05 19.08 -29.77
C THR A 138 9.62 20.39 -30.28
N ILE A 139 10.59 20.32 -31.19
CA ILE A 139 11.20 21.49 -31.80
C ILE A 139 10.45 21.79 -33.10
N ALA A 140 9.69 22.88 -33.12
CA ALA A 140 8.94 23.34 -34.29
C ALA A 140 9.34 24.79 -34.61
N PRO A 141 9.58 25.14 -35.89
CA PRO A 141 9.79 26.52 -36.29
C PRO A 141 8.51 27.35 -36.06
N LYS A 142 8.67 28.64 -35.74
CA LYS A 142 7.55 29.59 -35.57
C LYS A 142 7.11 30.27 -36.87
N PHE A 143 7.73 29.89 -37.98
CA PHE A 143 7.57 30.49 -39.30
C PHE A 143 7.57 29.38 -40.36
N ASP A 144 6.99 29.68 -41.52
CA ASP A 144 6.96 28.75 -42.65
C ASP A 144 8.23 28.83 -43.48
N GLY A 145 8.66 27.70 -44.04
CA GLY A 145 9.89 27.61 -44.80
C GLY A 145 10.17 26.22 -45.37
N TYR A 146 11.28 26.09 -46.08
CA TYR A 146 11.80 24.82 -46.58
C TYR A 146 13.14 24.48 -45.90
N VAL A 147 13.31 23.20 -45.58
CA VAL A 147 14.57 22.70 -45.01
C VAL A 147 15.63 22.64 -46.10
N GLU A 148 16.74 23.36 -45.91
CA GLU A 148 17.88 23.35 -46.83
C GLU A 148 18.84 22.21 -46.52
N ARG A 149 19.10 21.98 -45.24
CA ARG A 149 20.03 20.95 -44.77
C ARG A 149 19.52 20.30 -43.50
N LEU A 150 19.59 18.97 -43.43
CA LEU A 150 19.17 18.19 -42.28
C LEU A 150 20.38 17.50 -41.66
N PHE A 151 20.77 17.90 -40.44
CA PHE A 151 21.91 17.32 -39.72
C PHE A 151 21.53 16.05 -38.93
N VAL A 152 20.28 15.99 -38.44
CA VAL A 152 19.73 14.85 -37.70
C VAL A 152 18.65 14.23 -38.56
N ASN A 153 19.00 13.16 -39.27
CA ASN A 153 18.16 12.58 -40.32
C ASN A 153 17.52 11.23 -39.96
N VAL A 154 17.81 10.69 -38.77
CA VAL A 154 17.30 9.38 -38.35
C VAL A 154 16.74 9.42 -36.92
N THR A 155 15.60 8.78 -36.73
CA THR A 155 14.98 8.60 -35.41
C THR A 155 15.85 7.74 -34.50
N GLY A 156 16.07 8.22 -33.26
CA GLY A 156 16.92 7.55 -32.28
C GLY A 156 18.39 7.96 -32.32
N GLN A 157 18.77 8.86 -33.24
CA GLN A 157 20.10 9.48 -33.21
C GLN A 157 20.27 10.29 -31.92
N ALA A 158 21.36 10.04 -31.19
CA ALA A 158 21.68 10.79 -29.97
C ALA A 158 22.08 12.22 -30.33
N VAL A 159 21.53 13.19 -29.59
CA VAL A 159 21.82 14.62 -29.77
C VAL A 159 22.11 15.30 -28.44
N THR A 160 22.95 16.33 -28.46
CA THR A 160 23.24 17.17 -27.28
C THR A 160 22.53 18.51 -27.35
N ARG A 161 22.31 19.15 -26.20
CA ARG A 161 21.72 20.51 -26.14
C ARG A 161 22.57 21.47 -26.97
N GLY A 162 21.91 22.24 -27.85
CA GLY A 162 22.56 23.22 -28.73
C GLY A 162 23.12 22.64 -30.03
N GLN A 163 23.03 21.33 -30.24
CA GLN A 163 23.41 20.72 -31.51
C GLN A 163 22.45 21.19 -32.62
N PRO A 164 22.97 21.67 -33.77
CA PRO A 164 22.13 22.05 -34.90
C PRO A 164 21.39 20.82 -35.45
N MET A 165 20.08 20.94 -35.64
CA MET A 165 19.24 19.85 -36.14
C MET A 165 18.97 19.97 -37.65
N PHE A 166 18.63 21.18 -38.11
CA PHE A 166 18.41 21.49 -39.52
C PHE A 166 18.65 22.99 -39.80
N GLU A 167 18.81 23.30 -41.07
CA GLU A 167 18.79 24.66 -41.62
C GLU A 167 17.51 24.83 -42.43
N VAL A 168 16.89 26.01 -42.27
CA VAL A 168 15.62 26.32 -42.89
C VAL A 168 15.71 27.69 -43.56
N TYR A 169 15.19 27.77 -44.77
CA TYR A 169 14.96 29.02 -45.45
C TYR A 169 13.48 29.40 -45.34
N SER A 170 13.23 30.68 -45.08
CA SER A 170 11.88 31.25 -45.10
C SER A 170 11.86 32.51 -45.95
N ALA A 171 11.01 32.52 -46.97
CA ALA A 171 10.81 33.71 -47.80
C ALA A 171 10.23 34.87 -46.97
N GLU A 172 9.36 34.57 -46.01
CA GLU A 172 8.73 35.57 -45.14
C GLU A 172 9.75 36.23 -44.21
N LEU A 173 10.64 35.44 -43.60
CA LEU A 173 11.72 35.97 -42.77
C LEU A 173 12.66 36.89 -43.55
N VAL A 174 13.05 36.47 -44.76
CA VAL A 174 13.92 37.27 -45.62
C VAL A 174 13.23 38.58 -46.02
N SER A 175 11.91 38.56 -46.30
CA SER A 175 11.13 39.78 -46.56
C SER A 175 11.13 40.71 -45.35
N ALA A 176 10.78 40.19 -44.17
CA ALA A 176 10.70 40.98 -42.94
C ALA A 176 12.05 41.59 -42.54
N GLN A 177 13.16 40.86 -42.74
CA GLN A 177 14.51 41.37 -42.53
C GLN A 177 14.85 42.51 -43.49
N ARG A 178 14.48 42.40 -44.77
CA ARG A 178 14.69 43.47 -45.76
C ARG A 178 13.83 44.70 -45.45
N GLU A 179 12.57 44.52 -45.07
CA GLU A 179 11.68 45.60 -44.63
C GLU A 179 12.28 46.35 -43.43
N TYR A 180 12.74 45.62 -42.41
CA TYR A 180 13.39 46.23 -41.26
C TYR A 180 14.68 46.97 -41.65
N ALA A 181 15.52 46.39 -42.51
CA ALA A 181 16.76 47.03 -42.95
C ALA A 181 16.50 48.34 -43.68
N ILE A 182 15.50 48.38 -44.57
CA ILE A 182 15.08 49.60 -45.28
C ILE A 182 14.52 50.63 -44.29
N ALA A 183 13.69 50.20 -43.34
CA ALA A 183 13.13 51.06 -42.31
C ALA A 183 14.22 51.68 -41.42
N ALA A 184 15.19 50.87 -40.97
CA ALA A 184 16.32 51.32 -40.16
C ALA A 184 17.23 52.30 -40.91
N GLN A 185 17.49 52.05 -42.20
CA GLN A 185 18.20 52.98 -43.07
C GLN A 185 17.43 54.29 -43.24
N GLY A 186 16.11 54.22 -43.43
CA GLY A 186 15.26 55.40 -43.52
C GLY A 186 15.24 56.24 -42.24
N VAL A 187 15.19 55.60 -41.06
CA VAL A 187 15.34 56.30 -39.76
C VAL A 187 16.69 57.00 -39.67
N ALA A 188 17.78 56.36 -40.13
CA ALA A 188 19.11 56.96 -40.12
C ALA A 188 19.25 58.13 -41.11
N ALA A 189 18.65 58.02 -42.30
CA ALA A 189 18.67 59.05 -43.34
C ALA A 189 17.81 60.27 -42.98
N LEU A 190 16.74 60.08 -42.19
CA LEU A 190 15.83 61.14 -41.77
C LEU A 190 16.24 61.81 -40.45
N LYS A 191 17.47 61.61 -39.96
CA LYS A 191 17.97 62.26 -38.73
C LYS A 191 17.85 63.78 -38.72
N ASP A 192 17.88 64.40 -39.89
CA ASP A 192 17.75 65.86 -40.04
C ASP A 192 16.39 66.29 -40.62
N ALA A 193 15.47 65.33 -40.83
CA ALA A 193 14.12 65.60 -41.33
C ALA A 193 13.14 66.00 -40.22
N GLY A 194 11.95 66.48 -40.61
CA GLY A 194 10.91 66.89 -39.67
C GLY A 194 10.46 65.78 -38.72
N SER A 195 10.04 66.16 -37.50
CA SER A 195 9.69 65.25 -36.40
C SER A 195 8.63 64.20 -36.73
N GLN A 196 7.64 64.54 -37.56
CA GLN A 196 6.60 63.60 -38.00
C GLN A 196 7.16 62.49 -38.90
N ALA A 197 8.05 62.83 -39.84
CA ALA A 197 8.67 61.85 -40.75
C ALA A 197 9.57 60.87 -39.98
N GLN A 198 10.32 61.37 -39.00
CA GLN A 198 11.13 60.54 -38.11
C GLN A 198 10.28 59.58 -37.28
N THR A 199 9.20 60.08 -36.67
CA THR A 199 8.33 59.26 -35.82
C THR A 199 7.66 58.16 -36.63
N GLY A 200 7.16 58.47 -37.84
CA GLY A 200 6.56 57.47 -38.73
C GLY A 200 7.55 56.37 -39.13
N MET A 201 8.78 56.72 -39.47
CA MET A 201 9.81 55.73 -39.83
C MET A 201 10.29 54.92 -38.64
N GLN A 202 10.37 55.52 -37.44
CA GLN A 202 10.69 54.79 -36.21
C GLN A 202 9.60 53.76 -35.88
N GLN A 203 8.33 54.13 -36.04
CA GLN A 203 7.20 53.20 -35.86
C GLN A 203 7.26 52.04 -36.87
N LEU A 204 7.60 52.32 -38.13
CA LEU A 204 7.75 51.30 -39.17
C LEU A 204 8.91 50.34 -38.89
N ALA A 205 10.05 50.87 -38.42
CA ALA A 205 11.18 50.05 -38.00
C ALA A 205 10.83 49.19 -36.77
N GLN A 206 10.15 49.76 -35.79
CA GLN A 206 9.71 49.03 -34.60
C GLN A 206 8.68 47.95 -34.92
N SER A 207 7.71 48.22 -35.80
CA SER A 207 6.70 47.23 -36.20
C SER A 207 7.33 46.04 -36.95
N SER A 208 8.29 46.33 -37.83
CA SER A 208 9.06 45.30 -38.55
C SER A 208 9.91 44.47 -37.59
N LEU A 209 10.57 45.10 -36.61
CA LEU A 209 11.33 44.41 -35.55
C LEU A 209 10.41 43.53 -34.68
N LEU A 210 9.23 44.02 -34.31
CA LEU A 210 8.26 43.25 -33.52
C LEU A 210 7.82 42.00 -34.28
N ARG A 211 7.63 42.08 -35.60
CA ARG A 211 7.32 40.92 -36.44
C ARG A 211 8.43 39.86 -36.35
N LEU A 212 9.69 40.25 -36.48
CA LEU A 212 10.83 39.33 -36.33
C LEU A 212 10.91 38.72 -34.92
N LYS A 213 10.69 39.54 -33.88
CA LYS A 213 10.68 39.08 -32.48
C LYS A 213 9.55 38.11 -32.17
N ASN A 214 8.39 38.22 -32.83
CA ASN A 214 7.30 37.26 -32.66
C ASN A 214 7.71 35.84 -33.11
N TRP A 215 8.69 35.74 -34.00
CA TRP A 215 9.31 34.50 -34.43
C TRP A 215 10.57 34.12 -33.62
N ASP A 216 10.83 34.81 -32.51
CA ASP A 216 12.05 34.71 -31.70
C ASP A 216 13.35 34.98 -32.48
N ILE A 217 13.27 35.82 -33.51
CA ILE A 217 14.43 36.23 -34.30
C ILE A 217 14.88 37.61 -33.79
N SER A 218 16.14 37.67 -33.35
CA SER A 218 16.77 38.84 -32.74
C SER A 218 17.87 39.43 -33.60
#